data_AF-A0A3N2RP31-F1
#
_entry.id   AF-A0A3N2RP31-F1
#
_cell.length_a   1.000
_cell.length_b   1.000
_cell.length_c   1.000
_cell.angle_alpha   90.00
_cell.angle_beta   90.00
_cell.angle_gamma   90.00
#
_symmetry.space_group_name_H-M   'P 1'
#
loop_
_entity.id
_entity.type
_entity.pdbx_description
1 polymer ?
#
loop_
_entity_poly.entity_id
_entity_poly.type
_entity_poly.pdbx_seq_one_letter_code
_entity_poly.pdbx_strand_id
1 'polypeptide(L)'
;MYHYLVFVPLALIISAAALALPWFIVRAGYRDLVQITCACVSVLGLCAATGVFSYFDNKPLAFLYGCGALACFLYAVDCAIPLYMTRKKPRKQL
;
A
#
# COMPACT_ATOMS: atom_id res chain seq x y z
N MET A 1 -15.28 -9.50 23.78
CA MET A 1 -15.83 -9.23 22.43
C MET A 1 -15.90 -7.74 22.05
N TYR A 2 -15.91 -6.78 22.99
CA TYR A 2 -15.95 -5.33 22.68
C TYR A 2 -14.63 -4.70 22.18
N HIS A 3 -13.48 -5.34 22.39
CA HIS A 3 -12.18 -4.78 21.96
C HIS A 3 -12.04 -4.73 20.43
N TYR A 4 -12.59 -5.71 19.71
CA TYR A 4 -12.55 -5.74 18.24
C TYR A 4 -13.36 -4.59 17.61
N LEU A 5 -14.42 -4.13 18.26
CA LEU A 5 -15.27 -3.02 17.79
C LEU A 5 -14.54 -1.66 17.79
N VAL A 6 -13.49 -1.49 18.59
CA VAL A 6 -12.66 -0.28 18.59
C VAL A 6 -11.44 -0.45 17.69
N PHE A 7 -10.85 -1.64 17.64
CA PHE A 7 -9.69 -1.93 16.79
C PHE A 7 -10.01 -1.89 15.30
N VAL A 8 -11.18 -2.40 14.87
CA VAL A 8 -11.59 -2.40 13.46
C VAL A 8 -11.70 -0.98 12.88
N PRO A 9 -12.43 -0.02 13.49
CA PRO A 9 -12.50 1.34 12.95
C PRO A 9 -11.16 2.07 13.05
N LEU A 10 -10.37 1.81 14.09
CA LEU A 10 -9.05 2.44 14.23
C LEU A 10 -8.07 1.94 13.15
N ALA A 11 -8.09 0.64 12.85
CA ALA A 11 -7.34 0.07 11.73
C ALA A 11 -7.80 0.62 10.37
N LEU A 12 -9.11 0.83 10.17
CA LEU A 12 -9.64 1.48 8.97
C LEU A 12 -9.16 2.93 8.81
N ILE A 13 -9.16 3.72 9.89
CA ILE A 13 -8.68 5.10 9.87
C ILE A 13 -7.18 5.16 9.56
N ILE A 14 -6.37 4.30 10.18
CA ILE A 14 -4.93 4.22 9.90
C ILE A 14 -4.69 3.81 8.43
N SER A 15 -5.46 2.85 7.92
CA SER A 15 -5.34 2.39 6.53
C SER A 15 -5.70 3.50 5.54
N ALA A 16 -6.77 4.25 5.82
CA ALA A 16 -7.17 5.40 5.00
C ALA A 16 -6.14 6.52 5.04
N ALA A 17 -5.55 6.79 6.22
CA ALA A 17 -4.47 7.77 6.36
C ALA A 17 -3.21 7.33 5.58
N ALA A 18 -2.88 6.04 5.61
CA ALA A 18 -1.77 5.47 4.85
C ALA A 18 -1.96 5.62 3.33
N LEU A 19 -3.19 5.52 2.82
CA LEU A 19 -3.51 5.77 1.40
C LEU A 19 -3.43 7.26 1.03
N ALA A 20 -3.80 8.17 1.94
CA ALA A 20 -3.70 9.60 1.63
C ALA A 20 -2.24 10.13 1.68
N LEU A 21 -1.37 9.48 2.46
CA LEU A 21 0.02 9.86 2.70
C LEU A 21 0.88 10.01 1.43
N PRO A 22 0.91 9.04 0.49
CA PRO A 22 1.61 9.17 -0.79
C PRO A 22 1.23 10.46 -1.53
N TRP A 23 -0.04 10.83 -1.50
CA TRP A 23 -0.53 12.02 -2.19
C TRP A 23 0.02 13.32 -1.58
N PHE A 24 0.09 13.40 -0.25
CA PHE A 24 0.66 14.55 0.46
C PHE A 24 2.18 14.64 0.25
N ILE A 25 2.89 13.51 0.32
CA ILE A 25 4.35 13.45 0.16
C ILE A 25 4.77 13.83 -1.27
N VAL A 26 4.05 13.35 -2.29
CA VAL A 26 4.31 13.74 -3.69
C VAL A 26 4.03 15.24 -3.90
N ARG A 27 2.99 15.81 -3.28
CA ARG A 27 2.72 17.26 -3.34
C ARG A 27 3.77 18.10 -2.63
N ALA A 28 4.41 17.57 -1.60
CA ALA A 28 5.54 18.20 -0.90
C ALA A 28 6.87 18.11 -1.69
N GLY A 29 6.90 17.42 -2.84
CA GLY A 29 8.05 17.33 -3.73
C GLY A 29 8.94 16.10 -3.50
N TYR A 30 8.66 15.26 -2.52
CA TYR A 30 9.46 14.07 -2.17
C TYR A 30 9.06 12.84 -3.00
N ARG A 31 9.23 12.93 -4.32
CA ARG A 31 8.81 11.87 -5.26
C ARG A 31 9.62 10.58 -5.11
N ASP A 32 10.92 10.71 -4.85
CA ASP A 32 11.83 9.56 -4.73
C ASP A 32 11.48 8.68 -3.53
N LEU A 33 11.04 9.31 -2.43
CA LEU A 33 10.62 8.60 -1.23
C LEU A 33 9.38 7.74 -1.51
N VAL A 34 8.39 8.28 -2.24
CA VAL A 34 7.18 7.53 -2.63
C VAL A 34 7.50 6.39 -3.61
N GLN A 35 8.48 6.60 -4.48
CA GLN A 35 8.94 5.56 -5.41
C GLN A 35 9.63 4.40 -4.67
N ILE A 36 10.49 4.69 -3.70
CA ILE A 36 11.15 3.68 -2.85
C ILE A 36 10.10 2.91 -2.04
N THR A 37 9.15 3.61 -1.41
CA THR A 37 8.09 2.93 -0.65
C THR A 37 7.22 2.05 -1.55
N CYS A 38 6.91 2.49 -2.78
CA CYS A 38 6.17 1.69 -3.75
C CYS A 38 6.96 0.43 -4.15
N ALA A 39 8.28 0.54 -4.32
CA ALA A 39 9.15 -0.60 -4.64
C ALA A 39 9.25 -1.59 -3.47
N CYS A 40 9.36 -1.12 -2.24
CA CYS A 40 9.36 -2.00 -1.07
C CYS A 40 8.03 -2.75 -0.93
N VAL A 41 6.90 -2.06 -1.12
CA VAL A 41 5.58 -2.68 -0.98
C VAL A 41 5.28 -3.66 -2.12
N SER A 42 5.75 -3.41 -3.35
CA SER A 42 5.61 -4.39 -4.44
C SER A 42 6.40 -5.66 -4.18
N VAL A 43 7.62 -5.57 -3.62
CA VAL A 43 8.42 -6.73 -3.19
C VAL A 43 7.70 -7.50 -2.07
N LEU A 44 7.16 -6.80 -1.07
CA LEU A 44 6.38 -7.43 -0.01
C LEU A 44 5.11 -8.11 -0.54
N GLY A 45 4.43 -7.50 -1.51
CA GLY A 45 3.26 -8.08 -2.19
C GLY A 45 3.60 -9.36 -2.97
N LEU A 46 4.75 -9.38 -3.64
CA LEU A 46 5.28 -10.58 -4.30
C LEU A 46 5.61 -11.68 -3.29
N CYS A 47 6.26 -11.34 -2.18
CA CYS A 47 6.52 -12.30 -1.08
C CYS A 47 5.22 -12.81 -0.44
N ALA A 48 4.20 -11.96 -0.31
CA ALA A 48 2.91 -12.38 0.20
C ALA A 48 2.20 -13.33 -0.79
N ALA A 49 2.29 -13.06 -2.09
CA ALA A 49 1.75 -13.92 -3.14
C ALA A 49 2.43 -15.31 -3.16
N THR A 50 3.76 -15.39 -2.99
CA THR A 50 4.44 -16.69 -2.87
C THR A 50 4.03 -17.44 -1.60
N GLY A 51 3.72 -16.71 -0.51
CA GLY A 51 3.13 -17.26 0.71
C GLY A 51 1.78 -17.94 0.47
N VAL A 52 0.93 -17.42 -0.43
CA VAL A 52 -0.34 -18.06 -0.80
C VAL A 52 -0.13 -19.46 -1.39
N PHE A 53 0.86 -19.58 -2.27
CA PHE A 53 1.19 -20.87 -2.90
C PHE A 53 1.88 -21.83 -1.94
N SER A 54 2.76 -21.34 -1.06
CA SER A 54 3.44 -22.18 -0.05
C SER A 54 2.49 -22.73 1.02
N TYR A 55 1.43 -21.99 1.36
CA TYR A 55 0.48 -22.39 2.40
C TYR A 55 -0.87 -22.85 1.85
N PHE A 56 -0.92 -23.32 0.59
CA PHE A 56 -2.18 -23.70 -0.06
C PHE A 56 -2.98 -24.76 0.71
N ASP A 57 -2.29 -25.70 1.38
CA ASP A 57 -2.92 -26.72 2.24
C ASP A 57 -3.55 -26.11 3.51
N ASN A 58 -3.01 -24.99 3.98
CA ASN A 58 -3.49 -24.26 5.16
C ASN A 58 -4.37 -23.08 4.75
N LYS A 59 -5.66 -23.37 4.48
CA LYS A 59 -6.70 -22.39 4.10
C LYS A 59 -6.67 -21.04 4.84
N PRO A 60 -6.56 -20.96 6.18
CA PRO A 60 -6.57 -19.65 6.87
C PRO A 60 -5.28 -18.84 6.63
N LEU A 61 -4.13 -19.51 6.49
CA LEU A 61 -2.85 -18.86 6.21
C LEU A 61 -2.79 -18.41 4.74
N ALA A 62 -3.21 -19.26 3.80
CA ALA A 62 -3.32 -18.88 2.39
C ALA A 62 -4.23 -17.66 2.20
N PHE A 63 -5.35 -17.59 2.92
CA PHE A 63 -6.26 -16.45 2.88
C PHE A 63 -5.60 -15.17 3.44
N LEU A 64 -4.90 -15.26 4.58
CA LEU A 64 -4.19 -14.13 5.17
C LEU A 64 -3.11 -13.57 4.22
N TYR A 65 -2.30 -14.46 3.63
CA TYR A 65 -1.29 -14.09 2.65
C TYR A 65 -1.92 -13.50 1.37
N GLY A 66 -3.09 -14.01 0.96
CA GLY A 66 -3.83 -13.49 -0.19
C GLY A 66 -4.36 -12.08 0.05
N CYS A 67 -4.92 -11.82 1.24
CA CYS A 67 -5.33 -10.48 1.67
C CYS A 67 -4.12 -9.54 1.76
N GLY A 68 -2.99 -10.00 2.30
CA GLY A 68 -1.75 -9.22 2.37
C GLY A 68 -1.23 -8.84 0.98
N ALA A 69 -1.24 -9.79 0.03
CA ALA A 69 -0.84 -9.53 -1.36
C ALA A 69 -1.76 -8.49 -2.02
N LEU A 70 -3.08 -8.64 -1.89
CA LEU A 70 -4.06 -7.68 -2.41
C LEU A 70 -3.87 -6.27 -1.82
N ALA A 71 -3.67 -6.16 -0.51
CA ALA A 71 -3.44 -4.89 0.16
C ALA A 71 -2.15 -4.21 -0.36
N CYS A 72 -1.07 -4.97 -0.55
CA CYS A 72 0.17 -4.45 -1.12
C CYS A 72 -0.01 -3.97 -2.56
N PHE A 73 -0.75 -4.71 -3.39
CA PHE A 73 -1.07 -4.31 -4.76
C PHE A 73 -1.88 -3.01 -4.82
N LEU A 74 -2.93 -2.91 -3.99
CA LEU A 74 -3.75 -1.70 -3.89
C LEU A 74 -2.93 -0.50 -3.46
N TYR A 75 -2.05 -0.66 -2.47
CA TYR A 75 -1.16 0.40 -2.01
C TYR A 75 -0.12 0.81 -3.07
N ALA A 76 0.42 -0.14 -3.84
CA ALA A 76 1.32 0.15 -4.95
C ALA A 76 0.63 0.96 -6.05
N VAL A 77 -0.63 0.63 -6.38
CA VAL A 77 -1.45 1.42 -7.32
C VAL A 77 -1.69 2.82 -6.77
N ASP A 78 -2.03 2.94 -5.50
CA ASP A 78 -2.26 4.22 -4.82
C ASP A 78 -1.01 5.11 -4.83
N CYS A 79 0.19 4.54 -4.68
CA CYS A 79 1.45 5.26 -4.82
C CYS A 79 1.77 5.67 -6.28
N ALA A 80 1.39 4.84 -7.26
CA ALA A 80 1.69 5.08 -8.67
C ALA A 80 0.85 6.22 -9.28
N ILE A 81 -0.41 6.36 -8.87
CA ILE A 81 -1.35 7.40 -9.35
C ILE A 81 -0.80 8.84 -9.14
N PRO A 82 -0.41 9.27 -7.92
CA PRO A 82 0.12 10.60 -7.70
C PRO A 82 1.48 10.79 -8.38
N LEU A 83 2.32 9.75 -8.46
CA LEU A 83 3.58 9.80 -9.20
C LEU A 83 3.35 10.06 -10.70
N TYR A 84 2.35 9.41 -11.29
CA TYR A 84 1.98 9.57 -12.69
C TYR A 84 1.36 10.96 -12.96
N MET A 85 0.40 11.38 -12.14
CA MET A 85 -0.25 12.70 -12.23
C MET A 85 0.75 13.85 -12.09
N THR A 86 1.74 13.73 -11.21
CA THR A 86 2.77 14.77 -11.00
C THR A 86 3.91 14.73 -12.01
N ARG A 87 4.05 13.71 -12.86
CA ARG A 87 4.94 13.80 -14.04
C ARG A 87 4.39 14.75 -15.10
N LYS A 88 3.07 14.92 -15.18
CA LYS A 88 2.42 15.77 -16.20
C LYS A 88 2.41 17.26 -15.87
N LYS A 89 2.70 17.65 -14.63
CA LYS A 89 2.91 19.07 -14.29
C LYS A 89 4.31 19.48 -14.74
N PRO A 90 4.47 20.42 -15.70
CA PRO A 90 5.78 20.97 -16.00
C PRO A 90 6.34 21.56 -14.71
N ARG A 91 7.59 21.19 -14.42
CA ARG A 91 8.39 21.80 -13.36
C ARG A 91 8.33 23.31 -13.63
N LYS A 92 7.63 24.09 -12.80
CA LYS A 92 7.82 25.55 -12.82
C LYS A 92 9.27 25.75 -12.41
N GLN A 93 10.12 26.02 -13.39
CA GLN A 93 11.45 26.56 -13.17
C GLN A 93 11.23 27.90 -12.47
N LEU A 94 11.56 27.92 -11.18
CA LEU A 94 11.84 29.15 -10.44
C LEU A 94 13.24 29.60 -10.83
#